data_AF-A0A914PGG3-F1
#
_entry.id   AF-A0A914PGG3-F1
#
_cell.length_a   1.000
_cell.length_b   1.000
_cell.length_c   1.000
_cell.angle_alpha   90.00
_cell.angle_beta   90.00
_cell.angle_gamma   90.00
#
_symmetry.space_group_name_H-M   'P 1'
#
loop_
_entity.id
_entity.type
_entity.pdbx_description
1 polymer ?
#
loop_
_entity_poly.entity_id
_entity_poly.type
_entity_poly.pdbx_seq_one_letter_code
_entity_poly.pdbx_strand_id
1 'polypeptide(L)' 'MSVVELWDGDGKPYIKLWYSDNSSVPFRDITQYIGDCGGKDKCDFEQFKVRSQPYLATYDNIVERCEKL' A
#
# COMPACT_ATOMS: atom_id res chain seq x y z
N MET A 1 -12.53 5.05 0.54
CA MET A 1 -11.32 5.75 1.00
C MET A 1 -10.33 4.74 1.54
N SER A 2 -9.06 4.84 1.13
CA SER A 2 -7.97 4.04 1.68
C SER A 2 -6.99 4.91 2.47
N VAL A 3 -6.36 4.33 3.48
CA VAL A 3 -5.31 4.94 4.30
C VAL A 3 -4.15 3.96 4.39
N VAL A 4 -2.94 4.46 4.16
CA VAL A 4 -1.69 3.70 4.33
C VAL A 4 -0.99 4.23 5.57
N GLU A 5 -0.69 3.35 6.52
CA GLU A 5 -0.04 3.71 7.77
C GLU A 5 1.34 3.04 7.87
N LEU A 6 2.32 3.77 8.38
CA LEU A 6 3.63 3.27 8.73
C LEU A 6 3.71 3.13 10.25
N TRP A 7 4.00 1.92 10.72
CA TRP A 7 4.07 1.54 12.12
C TRP A 7 5.48 1.10 12.49
N ASP A 8 5.86 1.29 13.75
CA ASP A 8 7.05 0.66 14.34
C ASP A 8 6.63 -0.63 15.07
N GLY A 9 7.26 -1.76 14.73
CA GLY A 9 7.03 -3.06 15.36
C GLY A 9 8.33 -3.62 15.92
N ASP A 10 8.58 -3.39 17.21
CA ASP A 10 9.78 -3.87 17.91
C ASP A 10 11.09 -3.50 17.16
N GLY A 11 11.16 -2.28 16.62
CA GLY A 11 12.31 -1.77 15.87
C GLY A 11 12.33 -2.18 14.39
N LYS A 12 11.29 -2.86 13.90
CA LYS A 12 11.11 -3.15 12.48
C LYS A 12 9.86 -2.44 11.95
N PRO A 13 10.01 -1.47 11.03
CA PRO A 13 8.87 -0.76 10.48
C PRO A 13 8.01 -1.69 9.60
N TYR A 14 6.70 -1.49 9.64
CA TYR A 14 5.75 -2.24 8.82
C TYR A 14 4.59 -1.34 8.37
N ILE A 15 3.94 -1.75 7.28
CA ILE A 15 2.80 -1.06 6.67
C ILE A 15 1.51 -1.76 7.08
N LYS A 16 0.50 -0.94 7.37
CA LYS A 16 -0.91 -1.34 7.40
C LYS A 16 -1.71 -0.60 6.33
N LEU A 17 -2.62 -1.31 5.70
CA LEU A 17 -3.55 -0.73 4.73
C LEU A 17 -4.97 -0.86 5.29
N TRP A 18 -5.63 0.28 5.42
CA TRP A 18 -7.01 0.36 5.88
C TRP A 18 -7.90 0.85 4.75
N TYR A 19 -9.12 0.34 4.73
CA TYR A 19 -10.11 0.75 3.73
C TYR A 19 -11.49 0.92 4.35
N SER A 20 -12.21 1.93 3.88
CA SER A 20 -13.62 2.13 4.15
C SER A 20 -14.32 2.47 2.83
N ASP A 21 -15.51 1.90 2.58
CA ASP A 21 -16.26 2.16 1.35
C ASP A 21 -16.75 3.63 1.29
N ASN A 22 -17.11 4.21 2.44
CA ASN A 22 -17.63 5.58 2.55
C ASN A 22 -17.59 6.09 4.01
N SER A 23 -17.94 7.35 4.24
CA SER A 23 -17.87 7.99 5.57
C SER A 23 -18.75 7.33 6.66
N SER A 24 -19.72 6.49 6.28
CA SER A 24 -20.62 5.81 7.21
C SER A 24 -20.16 4.39 7.56
N VAL A 25 -19.14 3.84 6.88
CA VAL A 25 -18.60 2.50 7.12
C VAL A 25 -17.27 2.60 7.85
N PRO A 26 -17.03 1.85 8.94
CA PRO A 26 -15.75 1.88 9.64
C PRO A 26 -14.61 1.36 8.75
N PHE A 27 -13.39 1.81 9.02
CA PHE A 27 -12.21 1.27 8.37
C PHE A 27 -12.00 -0.20 8.76
N ARG A 28 -11.64 -1.02 7.79
CA ARG A 28 -11.23 -2.42 7.96
C ARG A 28 -9.78 -2.60 7.53
N ASP A 29 -9.05 -3.42 8.29
CA ASP A 29 -7.69 -3.81 7.95
C ASP A 29 -7.74 -4.72 6.72
N ILE A 30 -7.07 -4.28 5.65
CA ILE A 30 -6.96 -4.99 4.40
C ILE A 30 -5.51 -5.27 4.02
N THR A 31 -4.59 -5.22 4.99
CA THR A 31 -3.15 -5.42 4.81
C THR A 31 -2.83 -6.76 4.13
N GLN A 32 -3.64 -7.79 4.41
CA GLN A 32 -3.55 -9.10 3.78
C GLN A 32 -3.70 -9.11 2.24
N TYR A 33 -4.32 -8.07 1.66
CA TYR A 33 -4.47 -7.93 0.20
C TYR A 33 -3.29 -7.20 -0.46
N ILE A 34 -2.29 -6.78 0.32
CA ILE A 34 -1.01 -6.37 -0.23
C ILE A 34 -0.35 -7.64 -0.79
N GLY A 35 -0.51 -7.84 -2.11
CA GLY A 35 0.13 -8.92 -2.85
C GLY A 35 1.62 -8.99 -2.56
N ASP A 36 2.17 -10.20 -2.59
CA ASP A 36 3.57 -10.48 -2.27
C ASP A 36 4.03 -10.01 -0.88
N CYS A 37 3.09 -9.81 0.07
CA CYS A 37 3.40 -9.48 1.46
C CYS A 37 2.92 -10.55 2.47
N GLY A 38 3.00 -11.82 2.06
CA GLY A 38 2.87 -12.98 2.96
C GLY A 38 1.50 -13.22 3.60
N GLY A 39 0.46 -12.47 3.22
CA GLY A 39 -0.92 -12.65 3.70
C GLY A 39 -1.11 -12.41 5.21
N LYS A 40 -0.25 -11.58 5.81
CA LYS A 40 -0.27 -11.28 7.26
C LYS A 40 -1.02 -9.97 7.56
N ASP A 41 -1.30 -9.76 8.84
CA ASP A 41 -1.84 -8.53 9.45
C ASP A 41 -0.85 -7.34 9.41
N LYS A 42 0.38 -7.59 8.93
CA LYS A 42 1.47 -6.62 8.80
C LYS A 42 2.23 -6.89 7.51
N CYS A 43 2.60 -5.83 6.81
CA CYS A 43 3.48 -5.92 5.67
C CYS A 43 4.85 -5.30 6.00
N ASP A 44 5.93 -6.06 5.92
CA ASP A 44 7.28 -5.54 6.19
C ASP A 44 7.59 -4.34 5.28
N PHE A 45 8.19 -3.29 5.84
CA PHE A 45 8.41 -2.04 5.10
C PHE A 45 9.38 -2.20 3.93
N GLU A 46 10.46 -2.97 4.09
CA GLU A 46 11.42 -3.21 3.01
C GLU A 46 10.81 -4.06 1.91
N GLN A 47 10.03 -5.07 2.27
CA GLN A 47 9.26 -5.85 1.30
C GLN A 47 8.24 -4.98 0.55
N PHE A 48 7.50 -4.13 1.26
CA PHE A 48 6.55 -3.19 0.64
C PHE A 48 7.25 -2.24 -0.35
N LYS A 49 8.43 -1.72 0.00
CA LYS A 49 9.23 -0.86 -0.88
C LYS A 49 9.64 -1.58 -2.15
N VAL A 50 10.29 -2.74 -2.04
CA VAL A 50 10.75 -3.53 -3.19
C VAL A 50 9.58 -3.88 -4.10
N ARG A 51 8.46 -4.36 -3.53
CA ARG A 51 7.24 -4.65 -4.29
C ARG A 51 6.69 -3.43 -5.02
N SER A 52 6.78 -2.25 -4.42
CA SER A 52 6.18 -1.02 -4.96
C SER A 52 7.04 -0.36 -6.05
N GLN A 53 8.34 -0.70 -6.14
CA GLN A 53 9.26 -0.11 -7.11
C GLN A 53 8.78 -0.14 -8.57
N PRO A 54 8.25 -1.26 -9.11
CA PRO A 54 7.78 -1.30 -10.51
C PRO A 54 6.58 -0.40 -10.80
N TYR A 55 5.88 0.06 -9.75
CA TYR A 55 4.72 0.94 -9.84
C TYR A 55 5.07 2.40 -9.57
N LEU A 56 6.33 2.72 -9.23
CA LEU A 56 6.78 4.08 -9.07
C LEU A 56 6.63 4.81 -10.40
N ALA A 57 5.81 5.84 -10.36
CA ALA A 57 5.52 6.66 -11.51
C ALA A 57 6.76 7.53 -11.79
N THR A 58 7.47 7.24 -12.88
CA THR A 58 8.46 8.15 -13.45
C THR A 58 7.76 9.17 -14.34
N TYR A 59 8.39 10.32 -14.59
CA TYR A 59 7.84 11.33 -15.50
C TYR A 59 7.43 10.71 -16.85
N ASP A 60 8.32 9.89 -17.42
CA ASP A 60 8.08 9.20 -18.69
C ASP A 60 6.91 8.21 -18.60
N ASN A 61 6.80 7.45 -17.51
CA ASN A 61 5.72 6.47 -17.32
C ASN A 61 4.36 7.13 -17.06
N ILE A 62 4.31 8.33 -16.46
CA ILE A 62 3.06 9.05 -16.21
C ILE A 62 2.50 9.59 -17.53
N VAL A 63 3.34 10.24 -18.34
CA VAL A 63 2.93 10.79 -19.64
C VAL A 63 2.40 9.67 -20.55
N GLU A 64 3.11 8.53 -20.63
CA GLU A 64 2.65 7.40 -21.44
C GLU A 64 1.31 6.82 -20.97
N ARG A 65 1.10 6.70 -19.66
CA ARG A 65 -0.07 6.00 -19.09
C ARG A 65 -1.30 6.88 -18.89
N CYS A 66 -1.13 8.19 -18.70
CA CYS A 66 -2.21 9.09 -18.29
C CYS A 66 -2.64 10.07 -19.39
N GLU A 67 -1.79 10.38 -20.38
CA GLU A 67 -2.12 11.35 -21.44
C GLU A 67 -2.68 10.71 -22.73
N LYS A 68 -2.80 9.38 -22.78
CA LYS A 68 -3.46 8.64 -23.88
C LYS A 68 -4.94 8.30 -23.60
N LEU A 69 -5.62 9.10 -22.77
CA LEU A 69 -7.07 9.01 -22.53
C LEU A 69 -7.80 10.17 -23.21
#